data_AF-A0A653AEY9-F1
#
_entry.id   AF-A0A653AEY9-F1
#
_cell.length_a   1.000
_cell.length_b   1.000
_cell.length_c   1.000
_cell.angle_alpha   90.00
_cell.angle_beta   90.00
_cell.angle_gamma   90.00
#
_symmetry.space_group_name_H-M   'P 1'
#
loop_
_entity.id
_entity.type
_entity.pdbx_description
1 polymer ?
#
loop_
_entity_poly.entity_id
_entity_poly.type
_entity_poly.pdbx_seq_one_letter_code
_entity_poly.pdbx_strand_id
1 'polypeptide(L)'
;MDLHHNLFYSYRGPNVDIVDRDRQLENNITKALINTLDLGGSSVCGAFLEWLGLADRPNVKFLLQRCDLPTATAADKRDRVLLGISKKKLDWVNAGMDGKTESLPDAWIYRDNFAVLVESKIDDAAFSQKQMQSHLARLQCTQQNPPIVLLKTWGQICSFFERLLPSLTEVPSAKLLVGQFVEFLEYTGMTEFDGFRLEHFRYFLLHDDDDARRWIRGQVGYFAAEVQASLYVSTPFYEAFDIGNLKLTDTYCWAAFGPRGKGYRKVTHQTISLASDGLRVFVNSELKSATDLLKRVLKQSNATFRAALQELHAFEPFELVLEERTQRQASIYDYTPKIRLHSSLLDETAGDVAWAAFTQAVERLPLPYLRIERLVAAQKLMERSNRDPPQVVPYITEMLLRNHAVVRLLNE
;
A
#
# COMPACT_ATOMS: atom_id res chain seq x y z
N MET A 1 0.30 -12.33 -12.39
CA MET A 1 0.02 -13.36 -11.39
C MET A 1 -1.48 -13.59 -11.36
N ASP A 2 -1.93 -14.85 -11.34
CA ASP A 2 -3.33 -15.19 -11.09
C ASP A 2 -3.42 -15.75 -9.67
N LEU A 3 -4.06 -15.02 -8.77
CA LEU A 3 -4.18 -15.41 -7.36
C LEU A 3 -4.87 -16.77 -7.20
N HIS A 4 -5.77 -17.12 -8.12
CA HIS A 4 -6.51 -18.38 -8.04
C HIS A 4 -5.61 -19.60 -8.22
N HIS A 5 -4.39 -19.41 -8.70
CA HIS A 5 -3.35 -20.44 -8.72
C HIS A 5 -2.54 -20.52 -7.42
N ASN A 6 -2.69 -19.56 -6.50
CA ASN A 6 -1.94 -19.54 -5.26
C ASN A 6 -2.42 -20.65 -4.32
N LEU A 7 -1.48 -21.47 -3.81
CA LEU A 7 -1.81 -22.64 -2.98
C LEU A 7 -2.48 -22.31 -1.64
N PHE A 8 -2.26 -21.09 -1.13
CA PHE A 8 -2.82 -20.62 0.14
C PHE A 8 -4.08 -19.79 -0.05
N TYR A 9 -4.38 -19.36 -1.28
CA TYR A 9 -5.63 -18.68 -1.57
C TYR A 9 -6.81 -19.65 -1.51
N SER A 10 -7.90 -19.19 -0.91
CA SER A 10 -9.15 -19.94 -0.82
C SER A 10 -10.30 -19.03 -1.20
N TYR A 11 -11.14 -19.49 -2.13
CA TYR A 11 -12.39 -18.79 -2.48
C TYR A 11 -13.24 -18.54 -1.24
N ARG A 12 -13.68 -17.30 -1.08
CA ARG A 12 -14.62 -16.91 -0.03
C ARG A 12 -16.05 -16.98 -0.56
N GLY A 13 -16.98 -17.38 0.30
CA GLY A 13 -18.40 -17.36 -0.03
C GLY A 13 -18.92 -15.93 -0.29
N PRO A 14 -20.05 -15.75 -1.00
CA PRO A 14 -20.51 -14.46 -1.49
C PRO A 14 -21.00 -13.47 -0.40
N ASN A 15 -21.23 -13.91 0.84
CA ASN A 15 -21.85 -13.10 1.90
C ASN A 15 -21.05 -13.18 3.21
N VAL A 16 -19.81 -12.70 3.21
CA VAL A 16 -19.02 -12.57 4.44
C VAL A 16 -18.92 -11.08 4.76
N ASP A 17 -19.39 -10.67 5.95
CA ASP A 17 -19.18 -9.30 6.43
C ASP A 17 -17.67 -8.99 6.53
N ILE A 18 -17.28 -7.72 6.51
CA ILE A 18 -15.88 -7.27 6.55
C ILE A 18 -15.16 -7.88 7.76
N VAL A 19 -15.80 -7.91 8.93
CA VAL A 19 -15.23 -8.46 10.17
C VAL A 19 -14.93 -9.96 10.03
N ASP A 20 -15.87 -10.73 9.47
CA ASP A 20 -15.68 -12.16 9.24
C ASP A 20 -14.64 -12.42 8.15
N ARG A 21 -14.55 -11.56 7.13
CA ARG A 21 -13.56 -11.66 6.05
C ARG A 21 -12.16 -11.41 6.58
N ASP A 22 -12.00 -10.40 7.42
CA ASP A 22 -10.71 -10.07 8.05
C ASP A 22 -10.30 -11.20 9.00
N ARG A 23 -11.23 -11.72 9.81
CA ARG A 23 -10.96 -12.89 10.66
C ARG A 23 -10.58 -14.14 9.86
N GLN A 24 -11.23 -14.39 8.73
CA GLN A 24 -10.87 -15.49 7.83
C GLN A 24 -9.48 -15.29 7.24
N LEU A 25 -9.15 -14.06 6.82
CA LEU A 25 -7.84 -13.72 6.29
C LEU A 25 -6.74 -13.91 7.33
N GLU A 26 -6.96 -13.47 8.58
CA GLU A 26 -6.06 -13.70 9.72
C GLU A 26 -5.76 -15.19 9.91
N ASN A 27 -6.81 -16.01 9.99
CA ASN A 27 -6.66 -17.46 10.12
C ASN A 27 -5.94 -18.09 8.92
N ASN A 28 -6.25 -17.64 7.70
CA ASN A 28 -5.66 -18.19 6.48
C ASN A 28 -4.18 -17.84 6.36
N ILE A 29 -3.77 -16.62 6.69
CA ILE A 29 -2.36 -16.22 6.67
C ILE A 29 -1.58 -17.00 7.73
N THR A 30 -2.10 -17.14 8.95
CA THR A 30 -1.42 -17.92 9.99
C THR A 30 -1.33 -19.40 9.64
N LYS A 31 -2.40 -19.97 9.09
CA LYS A 31 -2.36 -21.34 8.55
C LYS A 31 -1.33 -21.48 7.42
N ALA A 32 -1.24 -20.50 6.52
CA ALA A 32 -0.28 -20.51 5.42
C ALA A 32 1.17 -20.48 5.94
N LEU A 33 1.46 -19.65 6.95
CA LEU A 33 2.76 -19.65 7.64
C LEU A 33 3.07 -21.03 8.22
N ILE A 34 2.14 -21.60 9.01
CA ILE A 34 2.36 -22.89 9.67
C ILE A 34 2.54 -24.02 8.64
N ASN A 35 1.73 -24.07 7.59
CA ASN A 35 1.87 -25.05 6.52
C ASN A 35 3.21 -24.90 5.78
N THR A 36 3.68 -23.67 5.57
CA THR A 36 4.98 -23.40 4.94
C THR A 36 6.13 -23.93 5.80
N LEU A 37 6.04 -23.74 7.13
CA LEU A 37 7.05 -24.25 8.06
C LEU A 37 7.01 -25.79 8.19
N ASP A 38 5.82 -26.38 8.26
CA ASP A 38 5.64 -27.83 8.44
C ASP A 38 6.04 -28.60 7.17
N LEU A 39 5.46 -28.21 6.03
CA LEU A 39 5.67 -28.91 4.76
C LEU A 39 6.96 -28.50 4.03
N GLY A 40 7.54 -27.34 4.40
CA GLY A 40 8.82 -26.87 3.86
C GLY A 40 10.04 -27.64 4.39
N GLY A 41 9.87 -28.48 5.42
CA GLY A 41 10.93 -29.30 6.00
C GLY A 41 11.92 -28.51 6.86
N SER A 42 13.00 -29.18 7.28
CA SER A 42 13.96 -28.62 8.24
C SER A 42 14.74 -27.42 7.70
N SER A 43 14.98 -27.33 6.39
CA SER A 43 15.66 -26.17 5.78
C SER A 43 14.86 -24.87 5.93
N VAL A 44 13.53 -24.97 5.97
CA VAL A 44 12.64 -23.81 6.14
C VAL A 44 12.35 -23.56 7.61
N CYS A 45 11.90 -24.59 8.33
CA CYS A 45 11.56 -24.49 9.75
C CYS A 45 12.76 -24.14 10.62
N GLY A 46 13.91 -24.81 10.41
CA GLY A 46 15.14 -24.58 11.16
C GLY A 46 15.64 -23.15 11.01
N ALA A 47 15.71 -22.65 9.76
CA ALA A 47 16.09 -21.27 9.48
C ALA A 47 15.14 -20.26 10.13
N PHE A 48 13.83 -20.53 10.14
CA PHE A 48 12.85 -19.66 10.80
C PHE A 48 13.02 -19.65 12.32
N LEU A 49 13.24 -20.81 12.94
CA LEU A 49 13.49 -20.90 14.39
C LEU A 49 14.80 -20.20 14.77
N GLU A 50 15.86 -20.35 13.97
CA GLU A 50 17.13 -19.64 14.16
C GLU A 50 16.95 -18.12 14.07
N TRP A 51 16.15 -17.65 13.12
CA TRP A 51 15.80 -16.24 13.00
C TRP A 51 15.01 -15.70 14.21
N LEU A 52 14.27 -16.56 14.92
CA LEU A 52 13.64 -16.26 16.21
C LEU A 52 14.61 -16.38 17.41
N GLY A 53 15.87 -16.74 17.18
CA GLY A 53 16.88 -16.96 18.22
C GLY A 53 16.80 -18.32 18.91
N LEU A 54 16.11 -19.29 18.31
CA LEU A 54 16.03 -20.66 18.80
C LEU A 54 16.99 -21.55 18.00
N ALA A 55 17.86 -22.30 18.68
CA ALA A 55 18.76 -23.24 18.01
C ALA A 55 18.00 -24.26 17.16
N ASP A 56 18.54 -24.61 15.97
CA ASP A 56 17.93 -25.56 15.04
C ASP A 56 17.56 -26.88 15.71
N ARG A 57 16.35 -27.37 15.45
CA ARG A 57 15.81 -28.60 16.06
C ARG A 57 15.08 -29.43 15.01
N PRO A 58 15.40 -30.72 14.87
CA PRO A 58 14.61 -31.61 14.02
C PRO A 58 13.19 -31.86 14.59
N ASN A 59 12.33 -32.59 13.88
CA ASN A 59 11.04 -33.13 14.38
C ASN A 59 10.15 -32.11 15.14
N VAL A 60 10.07 -30.89 14.63
CA VAL A 60 9.19 -29.84 15.15
C VAL A 60 7.74 -30.23 14.87
N LYS A 61 6.83 -29.90 15.80
CA LYS A 61 5.40 -30.15 15.67
C LYS A 61 4.63 -28.85 15.64
N PHE A 62 3.48 -28.88 14.97
CA PHE A 62 2.64 -27.72 14.72
C PHE A 62 1.20 -27.99 15.13
N LEU A 63 0.52 -26.98 15.67
CA LEU A 63 -0.92 -27.01 15.95
C LEU A 63 -1.53 -25.66 15.57
N LEU A 64 -2.77 -25.70 15.09
CA LEU A 64 -3.58 -24.50 14.83
C LEU A 64 -4.74 -24.45 15.84
N GLN A 65 -5.00 -23.27 16.39
CA GLN A 65 -6.19 -22.98 17.21
C GLN A 65 -6.43 -24.02 18.34
N ARG A 66 -5.37 -24.32 19.10
CA ARG A 66 -5.43 -25.19 20.28
C ARG A 66 -5.12 -24.39 21.53
N CYS A 67 -5.90 -24.59 22.59
CA CYS A 67 -5.69 -23.91 23.86
C CYS A 67 -4.32 -24.26 24.46
N ASP A 68 -3.97 -25.55 24.44
CA ASP A 68 -2.77 -26.10 25.08
C ASP A 68 -2.11 -27.19 24.21
N LEU A 69 -0.90 -27.60 24.63
CA LEU A 69 -0.13 -28.67 23.99
C LEU A 69 -0.63 -30.07 24.43
N PRO A 70 -0.49 -31.13 23.61
CA PRO A 70 -1.15 -32.42 23.85
C PRO A 70 -0.52 -33.28 24.96
N THR A 71 0.76 -33.10 25.27
CA THR A 71 1.54 -34.09 26.05
C THR A 71 2.31 -33.50 27.24
N ALA A 72 2.50 -32.19 27.31
CA ALA A 72 3.18 -31.50 28.41
C ALA A 72 2.72 -30.04 28.44
N THR A 73 2.72 -29.39 29.60
CA THR A 73 2.37 -27.97 29.65
C THR A 73 3.45 -27.14 28.94
N ALA A 74 3.05 -26.07 28.26
CA ALA A 74 4.01 -25.19 27.60
C ALA A 74 4.96 -24.52 28.60
N ALA A 75 4.52 -24.34 29.85
CA ALA A 75 5.31 -23.84 30.96
C ALA A 75 6.53 -24.74 31.28
N ASP A 76 6.44 -26.06 31.10
CA ASP A 76 7.53 -26.99 31.44
C ASP A 76 8.69 -26.95 30.43
N LYS A 77 8.47 -26.37 29.25
CA LYS A 77 9.46 -26.30 28.17
C LYS A 77 10.59 -25.35 28.53
N ARG A 78 11.85 -25.70 28.23
CA ARG A 78 13.00 -24.85 28.55
C ARG A 78 12.93 -23.49 27.85
N ASP A 79 12.74 -23.51 26.53
CA ASP A 79 12.70 -22.30 25.72
C ASP A 79 11.24 -21.98 25.38
N ARG A 80 10.76 -20.81 25.81
CA ARG A 80 9.34 -20.42 25.69
C ARG A 80 9.25 -19.06 25.03
N VAL A 81 8.52 -19.01 23.92
CA VAL A 81 8.40 -17.79 23.11
C VAL A 81 6.92 -17.46 22.89
N LEU A 82 6.54 -16.23 23.15
CA LEU A 82 5.30 -15.62 22.66
C LEU A 82 5.64 -14.81 21.41
N LEU A 83 5.21 -15.28 20.25
CA LEU A 83 5.41 -14.61 18.97
C LEU A 83 4.14 -13.84 18.59
N GLY A 84 4.18 -12.51 18.72
CA GLY A 84 3.16 -11.62 18.17
C GLY A 84 3.53 -11.22 16.75
N ILE A 85 2.64 -11.45 15.78
CA ILE A 85 2.81 -11.05 14.38
C ILE A 85 1.74 -10.02 14.01
N SER A 86 2.13 -8.86 13.50
CA SER A 86 1.19 -7.80 13.12
C SER A 86 1.48 -7.23 11.74
N LYS A 87 0.51 -6.50 11.18
CA LYS A 87 0.71 -5.84 9.88
C LYS A 87 1.76 -4.72 9.94
N LYS A 88 1.70 -3.89 10.99
CA LYS A 88 2.70 -2.84 11.27
C LYS A 88 3.42 -3.12 12.57
N LYS A 89 4.54 -2.43 12.80
CA LYS A 89 5.26 -2.53 14.07
C LYS A 89 4.36 -2.00 15.19
N LEU A 90 4.01 -2.86 16.12
CA LEU A 90 3.22 -2.52 17.30
C LEU A 90 4.08 -2.67 18.54
N ASP A 91 4.02 -1.69 19.42
CA ASP A 91 4.58 -1.82 20.76
C ASP A 91 3.56 -2.51 21.65
N TRP A 92 4.01 -3.51 22.41
CA TRP A 92 3.24 -4.11 23.48
C TRP A 92 4.00 -3.96 24.78
N VAL A 93 3.36 -3.30 25.74
CA VAL A 93 3.89 -3.14 27.10
C VAL A 93 3.07 -4.02 28.03
N ASN A 94 3.75 -4.88 28.77
CA ASN A 94 3.10 -5.68 29.80
C ASN A 94 2.71 -4.78 30.99
N ALA A 95 1.51 -4.22 30.97
CA ALA A 95 1.06 -3.31 32.04
C ALA A 95 0.47 -4.03 33.27
N GLY A 96 0.76 -5.32 33.46
CA GLY A 96 0.46 -6.03 34.73
C GLY A 96 -1.02 -6.23 35.07
N MET A 97 -1.95 -6.04 34.13
CA MET A 97 -3.36 -6.35 34.36
C MET A 97 -3.61 -7.85 34.56
N ASP A 98 -4.37 -8.18 35.59
CA ASP A 98 -4.79 -9.52 35.96
C ASP A 98 -6.17 -9.79 35.35
N GLY A 99 -6.20 -10.55 34.26
CA GLY A 99 -7.43 -10.78 33.50
C GLY A 99 -7.38 -12.11 32.78
N LYS A 100 -7.82 -13.18 33.46
CA LYS A 100 -8.06 -14.48 32.83
C LYS A 100 -9.16 -14.33 31.78
N THR A 101 -8.77 -14.29 30.52
CA THR A 101 -9.69 -14.39 29.38
C THR A 101 -9.35 -15.67 28.65
N GLU A 102 -10.35 -16.52 28.36
CA GLU A 102 -10.19 -17.68 27.49
C GLU A 102 -9.96 -17.21 26.05
N SER A 103 -8.69 -16.93 25.71
CA SER A 103 -8.26 -16.64 24.33
C SER A 103 -7.57 -17.86 23.76
N LEU A 104 -7.92 -18.31 22.57
CA LEU A 104 -7.20 -19.39 21.88
C LEU A 104 -6.03 -18.80 21.10
N PRO A 105 -4.79 -19.32 21.25
CA PRO A 105 -3.70 -19.00 20.35
C PRO A 105 -4.03 -19.35 18.90
N ASP A 106 -3.53 -18.57 17.95
CA ASP A 106 -3.70 -18.88 16.54
C ASP A 106 -2.92 -20.14 16.14
N ALA A 107 -1.70 -20.29 16.66
CA ALA A 107 -0.89 -21.48 16.41
C ALA A 107 0.12 -21.80 17.53
N TRP A 108 0.66 -23.01 17.46
CA TRP A 108 1.80 -23.49 18.23
C TRP A 108 2.87 -24.09 17.33
N ILE A 109 4.13 -23.81 17.65
CA ILE A 109 5.31 -24.49 17.10
C ILE A 109 6.09 -25.04 18.29
N TYR A 110 6.28 -26.35 18.40
CA TYR A 110 6.80 -26.93 19.63
C TYR A 110 7.58 -28.23 19.46
N ARG A 111 8.35 -28.55 20.50
CA ARG A 111 8.98 -29.85 20.71
C ARG A 111 9.12 -30.12 22.21
N ASP A 112 9.86 -31.15 22.60
CA ASP A 112 10.06 -31.55 24.00
C ASP A 112 10.67 -30.43 24.85
N ASN A 113 11.61 -29.67 24.29
CA ASN A 113 12.39 -28.65 25.01
C ASN A 113 12.05 -27.20 24.66
N PHE A 114 11.12 -26.94 23.73
CA PHE A 114 10.65 -25.59 23.45
C PHE A 114 9.17 -25.51 23.07
N ALA A 115 8.59 -24.32 23.22
CA ALA A 115 7.30 -23.95 22.65
C ALA A 115 7.30 -22.48 22.19
N VAL A 116 6.74 -22.26 21.02
CA VAL A 116 6.39 -20.95 20.46
C VAL A 116 4.87 -20.89 20.35
N LEU A 117 4.27 -19.95 21.06
CA LEU A 117 2.85 -19.60 20.95
C LEU A 117 2.73 -18.43 19.97
N VAL A 118 1.94 -18.59 18.93
CA VAL A 118 1.75 -17.56 17.89
C VAL A 118 0.40 -16.87 18.08
N GLU A 119 0.43 -15.54 18.12
CA GLU A 119 -0.74 -14.66 18.03
C GLU A 119 -0.52 -13.71 16.86
N SER A 120 -1.50 -13.60 15.98
CA SER A 120 -1.38 -12.86 14.72
C SER A 120 -2.48 -11.83 14.56
N LYS A 121 -2.17 -10.72 13.89
CA LYS A 121 -3.11 -9.65 13.56
C LYS A 121 -2.85 -9.15 12.14
N ILE A 122 -3.92 -8.89 11.39
CA ILE A 122 -3.84 -8.43 9.99
C ILE A 122 -4.27 -6.98 9.80
N ASP A 123 -4.86 -6.37 10.83
CA ASP A 123 -5.30 -4.98 10.83
C ASP A 123 -4.23 -4.08 11.48
N ASP A 124 -4.53 -2.79 11.51
CA ASP A 124 -3.70 -1.79 12.20
C ASP A 124 -4.01 -1.74 13.72
N ALA A 125 -4.79 -2.69 14.25
CA ALA A 125 -5.17 -2.69 15.67
C ALA A 125 -4.01 -3.20 16.54
N ALA A 126 -3.87 -2.59 17.71
CA ALA A 126 -2.94 -3.06 18.72
C ALA A 126 -3.32 -4.48 19.18
N PHE A 127 -2.32 -5.30 19.53
CA PHE A 127 -2.59 -6.57 20.20
C PHE A 127 -3.41 -6.33 21.46
N SER A 128 -4.49 -7.10 21.64
CA SER A 128 -5.29 -7.03 22.85
C SER A 128 -4.43 -7.37 24.07
N GLN A 129 -4.32 -6.42 25.00
CA GLN A 129 -3.51 -6.59 26.20
C GLN A 129 -3.93 -7.84 26.98
N LYS A 130 -5.24 -8.07 27.14
CA LYS A 130 -5.79 -9.24 27.84
C LYS A 130 -5.45 -10.55 27.14
N GLN A 131 -5.50 -10.60 25.80
CA GLN A 131 -5.17 -11.82 25.05
C GLN A 131 -3.68 -12.14 25.19
N MET A 132 -2.80 -11.16 24.95
CA MET A 132 -1.35 -11.32 25.08
C MET A 132 -0.93 -11.74 26.49
N GLN A 133 -1.55 -11.17 27.53
CA GLN A 133 -1.29 -11.57 28.91
C GLN A 133 -1.76 -13.00 29.21
N SER A 134 -2.94 -13.39 28.73
CA SER A 134 -3.44 -14.76 28.86
C SER A 134 -2.50 -15.76 28.17
N HIS A 135 -2.02 -15.42 26.97
CA HIS A 135 -1.04 -16.23 26.24
C HIS A 135 0.32 -16.30 26.96
N LEU A 136 0.80 -15.19 27.49
CA LEU A 136 2.03 -15.15 28.27
C LEU A 136 1.92 -16.01 29.52
N ALA A 137 0.80 -15.97 30.23
CA ALA A 137 0.55 -16.77 31.43
C ALA A 137 0.64 -18.29 31.16
N ARG A 138 0.24 -18.76 29.96
CA ARG A 138 0.39 -20.18 29.56
C ARG A 138 1.85 -20.62 29.42
N LEU A 139 2.74 -19.67 29.16
CA LEU A 139 4.17 -19.88 29.02
C LEU A 139 4.94 -19.59 30.31
N GLN A 140 4.29 -19.09 31.36
CA GLN A 140 4.98 -18.75 32.61
C GLN A 140 5.21 -20.01 33.45
N CYS A 141 6.45 -20.19 33.89
CA CYS A 141 6.84 -21.18 34.89
C CYS A 141 7.57 -20.45 36.01
N THR A 142 7.16 -20.67 37.26
CA THR A 142 7.74 -20.00 38.44
C THR A 142 9.16 -20.45 38.78
N GLN A 143 9.63 -21.55 38.19
CA GLN A 143 10.91 -22.20 38.51
C GLN A 143 11.96 -22.08 37.41
N GLN A 144 11.65 -21.37 36.31
CA GLN A 144 12.54 -21.24 35.14
C GLN A 144 12.61 -19.78 34.67
N ASN A 145 13.50 -19.49 33.71
CA ASN A 145 13.64 -18.16 33.11
C ASN A 145 12.30 -17.67 32.53
N PRO A 146 12.02 -16.35 32.52
CA PRO A 146 10.79 -15.84 31.94
C PRO A 146 10.68 -16.18 30.44
N PRO A 147 9.46 -16.38 29.91
CA PRO A 147 9.25 -16.52 28.47
C PRO A 147 9.68 -15.26 27.72
N ILE A 148 10.20 -15.45 26.51
CA ILE A 148 10.62 -14.37 25.61
C ILE A 148 9.40 -13.91 24.82
N VAL A 149 9.18 -12.59 24.72
CA VAL A 149 8.16 -12.01 23.85
C VAL A 149 8.83 -11.42 22.62
N LEU A 150 8.47 -11.90 21.44
CA LEU A 150 8.95 -11.41 20.16
C LEU A 150 7.79 -10.80 19.38
N LEU A 151 7.95 -9.55 18.96
CA LEU A 151 6.99 -8.86 18.10
C LEU A 151 7.62 -8.70 16.71
N LYS A 152 6.94 -9.26 15.70
CA LYS A 152 7.37 -9.22 14.30
C LYS A 152 6.25 -8.66 13.44
N THR A 153 6.60 -8.14 12.27
CA THR A 153 5.61 -7.79 11.25
C THR A 153 5.50 -8.86 10.18
N TRP A 154 4.34 -8.95 9.52
CA TRP A 154 4.20 -9.78 8.32
C TRP A 154 5.21 -9.39 7.23
N GLY A 155 5.48 -8.09 7.07
CA GLY A 155 6.55 -7.61 6.17
C GLY A 155 7.93 -8.17 6.56
N GLN A 156 8.29 -8.20 7.84
CA GLN A 156 9.56 -8.79 8.29
C GLN A 156 9.64 -10.30 8.01
N ILE A 157 8.52 -11.01 8.16
CA ILE A 157 8.42 -12.44 7.83
C ILE A 157 8.56 -12.65 6.31
N CYS A 158 7.90 -11.81 5.50
CA CYS A 158 8.02 -11.84 4.04
C CYS A 158 9.47 -11.64 3.61
N SER A 159 10.14 -10.59 4.09
CA SER A 159 11.54 -10.33 3.76
C SER A 159 12.50 -11.42 4.27
N PHE A 160 12.16 -12.10 5.37
CA PHE A 160 12.91 -13.29 5.81
C PHE A 160 12.82 -14.40 4.76
N PHE A 161 11.61 -14.73 4.30
CA PHE A 161 11.39 -15.78 3.32
C PHE A 161 11.95 -15.43 1.93
N GLU A 162 11.86 -14.19 1.49
CA GLU A 162 12.49 -13.69 0.26
C GLU A 162 14.01 -13.90 0.28
N ARG A 163 14.67 -13.61 1.41
CA ARG A 163 16.12 -13.86 1.56
C ARG A 163 16.46 -15.34 1.65
N LEU A 164 15.57 -16.16 2.20
CA LEU A 164 15.76 -17.61 2.27
C LEU A 164 15.59 -18.26 0.90
N LEU A 165 14.66 -17.77 0.07
CA LEU A 165 14.22 -18.39 -1.18
C LEU A 165 15.37 -18.76 -2.15
N PRO A 166 16.40 -17.91 -2.40
CA PRO A 166 17.54 -18.27 -3.24
C PRO A 166 18.35 -19.47 -2.74
N SER A 167 18.35 -19.73 -1.42
CA SER A 167 19.10 -20.84 -0.81
C SER A 167 18.40 -22.20 -0.88
N LEU A 168 17.11 -22.23 -1.26
CA LEU A 168 16.30 -23.46 -1.31
C LEU A 168 16.44 -24.21 -2.66
N THR A 169 17.66 -24.37 -3.17
CA THR A 169 17.90 -24.96 -4.51
C THR A 169 17.58 -26.45 -4.58
N GLU A 170 17.83 -27.19 -3.50
CA GLU A 170 17.79 -28.66 -3.49
C GLU A 170 16.43 -29.26 -3.11
N VAL A 171 15.46 -28.44 -2.71
CA VAL A 171 14.14 -28.90 -2.25
C VAL A 171 13.03 -28.15 -3.02
N PRO A 172 12.64 -28.63 -4.21
CA PRO A 172 11.66 -27.95 -5.07
C PRO A 172 10.32 -27.65 -4.38
N SER A 173 9.85 -28.54 -3.50
CA SER A 173 8.62 -28.35 -2.72
C SER A 173 8.75 -27.19 -1.72
N ALA A 174 9.88 -27.08 -1.02
CA ALA A 174 10.14 -26.00 -0.08
C ALA A 174 10.21 -24.65 -0.82
N LYS A 175 10.92 -24.62 -1.96
CA LYS A 175 11.00 -23.43 -2.81
C LYS A 175 9.62 -22.99 -3.32
N LEU A 176 8.80 -23.95 -3.77
CA LEU A 176 7.43 -23.68 -4.19
C LEU A 176 6.60 -23.10 -3.03
N LEU A 177 6.58 -23.76 -1.87
CA LEU A 177 5.80 -23.33 -0.71
C LEU A 177 6.21 -21.92 -0.24
N VAL A 178 7.50 -21.67 -0.11
CA VAL A 178 8.02 -20.37 0.32
C VAL A 178 7.68 -19.28 -0.70
N GLY A 179 7.85 -19.55 -2.00
CA GLY A 179 7.47 -18.60 -3.05
C GLY A 179 5.97 -18.28 -3.00
N GLN A 180 5.13 -19.31 -2.92
CA GLN A 180 3.67 -19.15 -2.82
C GLN A 180 3.25 -18.39 -1.56
N PHE A 181 3.96 -18.54 -0.45
CA PHE A 181 3.67 -17.82 0.78
C PHE A 181 4.05 -16.34 0.69
N VAL A 182 5.20 -16.02 0.11
CA VAL A 182 5.62 -14.63 -0.18
C VAL A 182 4.58 -13.95 -1.07
N GLU A 183 4.22 -14.57 -2.19
CA GLU A 183 3.19 -14.05 -3.11
C GLU A 183 1.85 -13.83 -2.39
N PHE A 184 1.47 -14.74 -1.49
CA PHE A 184 0.22 -14.63 -0.73
C PHE A 184 0.24 -13.45 0.27
N LEU A 185 1.37 -13.21 0.95
CA LEU A 185 1.53 -12.06 1.85
C LEU A 185 1.48 -10.72 1.08
N GLU A 186 2.16 -10.64 -0.06
CA GLU A 186 2.15 -9.46 -0.91
C GLU A 186 0.73 -9.13 -1.39
N TYR A 187 0.03 -10.14 -1.91
CA TYR A 187 -1.31 -9.98 -2.45
C TYR A 187 -2.33 -9.61 -1.38
N THR A 188 -2.23 -10.20 -0.19
CA THR A 188 -3.12 -9.88 0.92
C THR A 188 -2.81 -8.52 1.57
N GLY A 189 -1.81 -7.79 1.06
CA GLY A 189 -1.43 -6.46 1.52
C GLY A 189 -0.81 -6.47 2.91
N MET A 190 -0.05 -7.52 3.22
CA MET A 190 0.68 -7.68 4.49
C MET A 190 2.11 -7.12 4.42
N THR A 191 2.57 -6.75 3.23
CA THR A 191 3.86 -6.12 2.97
C THR A 191 3.70 -4.61 2.71
N GLU A 192 4.82 -3.89 2.80
CA GLU A 192 4.92 -2.48 2.37
C GLU A 192 4.95 -2.39 0.84
N PHE A 193 4.95 -1.17 0.29
CA PHE A 193 5.13 -0.99 -1.14
C PHE A 193 6.59 -1.26 -1.52
N ASP A 194 6.80 -2.25 -2.39
CA ASP A 194 8.13 -2.61 -2.88
C ASP A 194 8.38 -2.23 -4.34
N GLY A 195 7.37 -1.67 -5.01
CA GLY A 195 7.47 -1.30 -6.41
C GLY A 195 6.21 -1.55 -7.23
N PHE A 196 6.20 -0.99 -8.43
CA PHE A 196 5.20 -1.36 -9.43
C PHE A 196 5.59 -2.64 -10.17
N ARG A 197 4.62 -3.55 -10.30
CA ARG A 197 4.72 -4.79 -11.06
C ARG A 197 3.65 -4.79 -12.16
N LEU A 198 3.78 -5.69 -13.13
CA LEU A 198 2.90 -5.76 -14.29
C LEU A 198 1.43 -5.97 -13.89
N GLU A 199 1.21 -6.71 -12.80
CA GLU A 199 -0.08 -6.99 -12.19
C GLU A 199 -0.81 -5.72 -11.75
N HIS A 200 -0.07 -4.71 -11.25
CA HIS A 200 -0.65 -3.45 -10.80
C HIS A 200 -1.34 -2.69 -11.93
N PHE A 201 -0.87 -2.86 -13.16
CA PHE A 201 -1.44 -2.25 -14.35
C PHE A 201 -2.51 -3.15 -15.00
N ARG A 202 -2.25 -4.47 -15.07
CA ARG A 202 -3.17 -5.43 -15.70
C ARG A 202 -4.52 -5.54 -15.00
N TYR A 203 -4.59 -5.29 -13.69
CA TYR A 203 -5.86 -5.26 -12.96
C TYR A 203 -6.91 -4.38 -13.67
N PHE A 204 -6.54 -3.21 -14.19
CA PHE A 204 -7.47 -2.28 -14.86
C PHE A 204 -7.94 -2.73 -16.26
N LEU A 205 -7.43 -3.87 -16.75
CA LEU A 205 -7.90 -4.51 -17.98
C LEU A 205 -8.79 -5.72 -17.65
N LEU A 206 -8.33 -6.54 -16.70
CA LEU A 206 -8.95 -7.83 -16.38
C LEU A 206 -10.12 -7.68 -15.41
N HIS A 207 -10.07 -6.67 -14.53
CA HIS A 207 -11.03 -6.45 -13.45
C HIS A 207 -11.28 -7.75 -12.68
N ASP A 208 -10.20 -8.23 -12.04
CA ASP A 208 -10.22 -9.45 -11.23
C ASP A 208 -11.19 -9.34 -10.04
N ASP A 209 -10.99 -10.13 -9.00
CA ASP A 209 -11.90 -10.18 -7.87
C ASP A 209 -11.79 -8.98 -6.89
N ASP A 210 -12.63 -9.05 -5.87
CA ASP A 210 -12.76 -8.04 -4.83
C ASP A 210 -11.59 -8.03 -3.83
N ASP A 211 -10.75 -9.07 -3.82
CA ASP A 211 -9.46 -9.07 -3.12
C ASP A 211 -8.40 -8.32 -3.95
N ALA A 212 -8.34 -8.55 -5.26
CA ALA A 212 -7.39 -7.88 -6.17
C ALA A 212 -7.62 -6.37 -6.14
N ARG A 213 -8.89 -5.96 -6.19
CA ARG A 213 -9.28 -4.57 -6.04
C ARG A 213 -8.74 -3.93 -4.76
N ARG A 214 -8.86 -4.62 -3.62
CA ARG A 214 -8.39 -4.10 -2.33
C ARG A 214 -6.88 -4.05 -2.28
N TRP A 215 -6.21 -5.06 -2.82
CA TRP A 215 -4.77 -5.09 -2.96
C TRP A 215 -4.25 -3.91 -3.79
N ILE A 216 -4.77 -3.71 -5.00
CA ILE A 216 -4.39 -2.57 -5.86
C ILE A 216 -4.62 -1.24 -5.17
N ARG A 217 -5.78 -1.06 -4.53
CA ARG A 217 -6.06 0.14 -3.74
C ARG A 217 -5.06 0.32 -2.59
N GLY A 218 -4.70 -0.77 -1.91
CA GLY A 218 -3.70 -0.77 -0.83
C GLY A 218 -2.32 -0.34 -1.34
N GLN A 219 -1.86 -0.92 -2.45
CA GLN A 219 -0.59 -0.59 -3.09
C GLN A 219 -0.50 0.88 -3.50
N VAL A 220 -1.56 1.42 -4.12
CA VAL A 220 -1.64 2.86 -4.43
C VAL A 220 -1.62 3.70 -3.15
N GLY A 221 -2.25 3.23 -2.06
CA GLY A 221 -2.25 3.89 -0.76
C GLY A 221 -0.87 3.94 -0.10
N TYR A 222 -0.13 2.83 -0.10
CA TYR A 222 1.24 2.79 0.41
C TYR A 222 2.17 3.69 -0.39
N PHE A 223 2.11 3.58 -1.72
CA PHE A 223 2.87 4.44 -2.62
C PHE A 223 2.56 5.92 -2.39
N ALA A 224 1.28 6.28 -2.27
CA ALA A 224 0.87 7.66 -1.98
C ALA A 224 1.35 8.15 -0.61
N ALA A 225 1.36 7.29 0.41
CA ALA A 225 1.88 7.66 1.74
C ALA A 225 3.37 8.02 1.69
N GLU A 226 4.19 7.24 0.98
CA GLU A 226 5.62 7.53 0.83
C GLU A 226 5.89 8.81 0.01
N VAL A 227 5.13 9.00 -1.07
CA VAL A 227 5.20 10.24 -1.87
C VAL A 227 4.77 11.45 -1.02
N GLN A 228 3.68 11.35 -0.28
CA GLN A 228 3.19 12.45 0.57
C GLN A 228 4.20 12.80 1.67
N ALA A 229 4.78 11.81 2.33
CA ALA A 229 5.81 12.04 3.35
C ALA A 229 7.01 12.81 2.76
N SER A 230 7.45 12.42 1.56
CA SER A 230 8.55 13.08 0.85
C SER A 230 8.20 14.51 0.41
N LEU A 231 6.98 14.73 -0.05
CA LEU A 231 6.46 16.05 -0.42
C LEU A 231 6.34 16.99 0.79
N TYR A 232 5.84 16.49 1.92
CA TYR A 232 5.61 17.28 3.13
C TYR A 232 6.91 17.86 3.70
N VAL A 233 8.01 17.11 3.63
CA VAL A 233 9.35 17.59 4.01
C VAL A 233 9.75 18.83 3.21
N SER A 234 9.36 18.91 1.94
CA SER A 234 9.72 20.03 1.06
C SER A 234 8.74 21.20 1.17
N THR A 235 7.44 20.92 1.34
CA THR A 235 6.40 21.96 1.43
C THR A 235 5.23 21.49 2.31
N PRO A 236 4.89 22.21 3.39
CA PRO A 236 3.76 21.86 4.28
C PRO A 236 2.39 21.88 3.59
N PHE A 237 2.29 22.40 2.36
CA PHE A 237 1.06 22.37 1.57
C PHE A 237 0.51 20.95 1.38
N TYR A 238 1.40 19.95 1.27
CA TYR A 238 1.04 18.53 1.13
C TYR A 238 0.88 17.86 2.50
N GLU A 239 0.04 18.41 3.37
CA GLU A 239 -0.19 17.93 4.74
C GLU A 239 -0.76 16.50 4.78
N ALA A 240 -1.58 16.13 3.79
CA ALA A 240 -2.19 14.81 3.71
C ALA A 240 -2.47 14.39 2.26
N PHE A 241 -2.99 13.17 2.10
CA PHE A 241 -3.53 12.67 0.85
C PHE A 241 -4.93 12.06 1.03
N ASP A 242 -5.73 12.07 -0.03
CA ASP A 242 -7.02 11.38 -0.14
C ASP A 242 -6.91 10.35 -1.26
N ILE A 243 -7.34 9.11 -1.01
CA ILE A 243 -7.29 8.03 -1.99
C ILE A 243 -8.70 7.65 -2.43
N GLY A 244 -8.97 7.80 -3.73
CA GLY A 244 -10.27 7.57 -4.32
C GLY A 244 -10.79 6.16 -4.13
N ASN A 245 -12.10 6.03 -3.90
CA ASN A 245 -12.75 4.72 -3.89
C ASN A 245 -12.51 4.03 -5.24
N LEU A 246 -12.08 2.76 -5.20
CA LEU A 246 -11.91 1.91 -6.38
C LEU A 246 -13.04 0.89 -6.41
N LYS A 247 -13.89 0.93 -7.44
CA LYS A 247 -14.92 -0.07 -7.73
C LYS A 247 -14.36 -1.15 -8.64
N LEU A 248 -15.04 -2.29 -8.70
CA LEU A 248 -14.65 -3.42 -9.57
C LEU A 248 -14.65 -3.05 -11.07
N THR A 249 -15.45 -2.07 -11.47
CA THR A 249 -15.57 -1.62 -12.88
C THR A 249 -14.69 -0.43 -13.22
N ASP A 250 -13.93 0.10 -12.26
CA ASP A 250 -13.14 1.31 -12.47
C ASP A 250 -11.84 0.97 -13.20
N THR A 251 -11.50 1.78 -14.21
CA THR A 251 -10.30 1.60 -15.05
C THR A 251 -9.06 2.32 -14.52
N TYR A 252 -9.17 2.93 -13.33
CA TYR A 252 -8.07 3.62 -12.67
C TYR A 252 -8.27 3.74 -11.16
N CYS A 253 -7.18 3.91 -10.41
CA CYS A 253 -7.18 4.25 -9.00
C CYS A 253 -6.33 5.50 -8.77
N TRP A 254 -6.81 6.45 -7.96
CA TRP A 254 -6.14 7.74 -7.79
C TRP A 254 -5.90 8.12 -6.33
N ALA A 255 -4.86 8.93 -6.11
CA ALA A 255 -4.57 9.58 -4.85
C ALA A 255 -4.28 11.07 -5.08
N ALA A 256 -4.94 11.94 -4.32
CA ALA A 256 -4.81 13.39 -4.39
C ALA A 256 -4.03 13.91 -3.17
N PHE A 257 -3.12 14.86 -3.39
CA PHE A 257 -2.22 15.43 -2.39
C PHE A 257 -2.51 16.91 -2.19
N GLY A 258 -2.56 17.36 -0.93
CA GLY A 258 -2.75 18.77 -0.60
C GLY A 258 -3.11 18.99 0.87
N PRO A 259 -3.78 20.13 1.17
CA PRO A 259 -4.23 20.44 2.52
C PRO A 259 -5.15 19.36 3.08
N ARG A 260 -5.07 19.14 4.40
CA ARG A 260 -5.77 18.04 5.08
C ARG A 260 -7.29 18.06 4.91
N GLY A 261 -7.86 16.86 4.96
CA GLY A 261 -9.29 16.64 4.84
C GLY A 261 -9.79 16.95 3.42
N LYS A 262 -11.02 17.45 3.29
CA LYS A 262 -11.57 17.85 1.97
C LYS A 262 -11.11 19.24 1.52
N GLY A 263 -10.14 19.84 2.21
CA GLY A 263 -9.61 21.17 1.93
C GLY A 263 -8.95 21.25 0.55
N TYR A 264 -8.20 20.21 0.16
CA TYR A 264 -7.52 20.15 -1.14
C TYR A 264 -8.45 20.37 -2.34
N ARG A 265 -9.72 19.97 -2.25
CA ARG A 265 -10.69 20.13 -3.36
C ARG A 265 -11.01 21.58 -3.67
N LYS A 266 -10.81 22.49 -2.71
CA LYS A 266 -11.11 23.92 -2.86
C LYS A 266 -9.96 24.71 -3.48
N VAL A 267 -8.80 24.08 -3.65
CA VAL A 267 -7.58 24.70 -4.16
C VAL A 267 -7.07 23.93 -5.36
N THR A 268 -6.15 24.53 -6.10
CA THR A 268 -5.35 23.80 -7.07
C THR A 268 -4.46 22.81 -6.31
N HIS A 269 -4.49 21.54 -6.67
CA HIS A 269 -3.77 20.48 -5.98
C HIS A 269 -3.15 19.49 -6.97
N GLN A 270 -2.51 18.43 -6.49
CA GLN A 270 -1.92 17.42 -7.36
C GLN A 270 -2.53 16.06 -7.11
N THR A 271 -2.58 15.24 -8.16
CA THR A 271 -3.12 13.89 -8.11
C THR A 271 -2.23 12.94 -8.91
N ILE A 272 -2.10 11.72 -8.43
CA ILE A 272 -1.63 10.58 -9.20
C ILE A 272 -2.80 9.66 -9.53
N SER A 273 -2.81 9.08 -10.72
CA SER A 273 -3.83 8.11 -11.15
C SER A 273 -3.18 6.93 -11.86
N LEU A 274 -3.22 5.77 -11.22
CA LEU A 274 -2.74 4.50 -11.76
C LEU A 274 -3.81 3.88 -12.65
N ALA A 275 -3.44 3.50 -13.86
CA ALA A 275 -4.31 2.82 -14.83
C ALA A 275 -3.50 1.74 -15.59
N SER A 276 -4.10 1.09 -16.58
CA SER A 276 -3.44 0.00 -17.33
C SER A 276 -2.22 0.42 -18.16
N ASP A 277 -2.11 1.70 -18.51
CA ASP A 277 -1.02 2.25 -19.33
C ASP A 277 0.12 2.86 -18.51
N GLY A 278 -0.10 3.08 -17.21
CA GLY A 278 0.91 3.68 -16.33
C GLY A 278 0.32 4.54 -15.23
N LEU A 279 1.11 5.52 -14.79
CA LEU A 279 0.75 6.48 -13.75
C LEU A 279 0.63 7.87 -14.37
N ARG A 280 -0.57 8.44 -14.34
CA ARG A 280 -0.77 9.86 -14.64
C ARG A 280 -0.41 10.68 -13.41
N VAL A 281 0.43 11.69 -13.58
CA VAL A 281 0.78 12.67 -12.54
C VAL A 281 0.27 14.02 -13.01
N PHE A 282 -0.55 14.71 -12.22
CA PHE A 282 -1.20 15.91 -12.73
C PHE A 282 -1.61 16.92 -11.67
N VAL A 283 -1.59 18.20 -12.09
CA VAL A 283 -2.13 19.34 -11.33
C VAL A 283 -3.60 19.52 -11.70
N ASN A 284 -4.47 19.77 -10.71
CA ASN A 284 -5.92 19.88 -10.85
C ASN A 284 -6.47 21.20 -10.33
N SER A 285 -7.22 21.91 -11.16
CA SER A 285 -8.09 23.03 -10.74
C SER A 285 -9.53 22.68 -11.13
N GLU A 286 -10.31 22.13 -10.19
CA GLU A 286 -11.59 21.48 -10.50
C GLU A 286 -12.83 22.22 -9.95
N LEU A 287 -12.85 22.51 -8.64
CA LEU A 287 -14.01 23.13 -8.02
C LEU A 287 -14.00 24.64 -8.21
N LYS A 288 -15.19 25.24 -8.12
CA LYS A 288 -15.41 26.67 -8.37
C LYS A 288 -14.36 27.59 -7.73
N SER A 289 -14.00 27.37 -6.46
CA SER A 289 -12.99 28.18 -5.78
C SER A 289 -11.61 28.10 -6.44
N ALA A 290 -11.17 26.90 -6.84
CA ALA A 290 -9.91 26.70 -7.55
C ALA A 290 -9.98 27.27 -8.98
N THR A 291 -11.11 27.11 -9.67
CA THR A 291 -11.27 27.62 -11.04
C THR A 291 -11.38 29.14 -11.09
N ASP A 292 -11.97 29.76 -10.07
CA ASP A 292 -12.02 31.22 -9.94
C ASP A 292 -10.62 31.81 -9.71
N LEU A 293 -9.75 31.11 -8.96
CA LEU A 293 -8.34 31.47 -8.81
C LEU A 293 -7.57 31.33 -10.14
N LEU A 294 -7.75 30.21 -10.85
CA LEU A 294 -7.17 30.02 -12.19
C LEU A 294 -7.54 31.18 -13.14
N LYS A 295 -8.82 31.56 -13.20
CA LYS A 295 -9.27 32.70 -14.02
C LYS A 295 -8.61 34.00 -13.60
N ARG A 296 -8.46 34.23 -12.30
CA ARG A 296 -7.79 35.43 -11.77
C ARG A 296 -6.31 35.48 -12.19
N VAL A 297 -5.60 34.37 -12.04
CA VAL A 297 -4.19 34.25 -12.44
C VAL A 297 -4.01 34.47 -13.94
N LEU A 298 -4.87 33.87 -14.77
CA LEU A 298 -4.83 34.13 -16.22
C LEU A 298 -5.13 35.58 -16.58
N LYS A 299 -5.94 36.30 -15.79
CA LYS A 299 -6.22 37.71 -16.03
C LYS A 299 -5.09 38.64 -15.56
N GLN A 300 -4.46 38.32 -14.42
CA GLN A 300 -3.50 39.21 -13.75
C GLN A 300 -2.04 38.87 -14.05
N SER A 301 -1.74 37.60 -14.33
CA SER A 301 -0.39 37.05 -14.39
C SER A 301 -0.23 36.01 -15.50
N ASN A 302 -0.91 36.21 -16.64
CA ASN A 302 -0.88 35.30 -17.79
C ASN A 302 0.55 34.94 -18.23
N ALA A 303 1.40 35.94 -18.40
CA ALA A 303 2.79 35.75 -18.86
C ALA A 303 3.59 34.93 -17.84
N THR A 304 3.43 35.21 -16.54
CA THR A 304 4.08 34.45 -15.46
C THR A 304 3.61 33.00 -15.42
N PHE A 305 2.30 32.77 -15.61
CA PHE A 305 1.75 31.42 -15.67
C PHE A 305 2.27 30.64 -16.89
N ARG A 306 2.29 31.27 -18.07
CA ARG A 306 2.88 30.67 -19.27
C ARG A 306 4.36 30.35 -19.07
N ALA A 307 5.14 31.27 -18.50
CA ALA A 307 6.56 31.04 -18.21
C ALA A 307 6.78 29.86 -17.25
N ALA A 308 5.98 29.75 -16.19
CA ALA A 308 6.05 28.61 -15.27
C ALA A 308 5.74 27.26 -15.98
N LEU A 309 4.82 27.27 -16.95
CA LEU A 309 4.53 26.10 -17.77
C LEU A 309 5.66 25.77 -18.77
N GLN A 310 6.34 26.77 -19.32
CA GLN A 310 7.51 26.60 -20.19
C GLN A 310 8.69 26.00 -19.41
N GLU A 311 8.95 26.48 -18.20
CA GLU A 311 9.96 25.89 -17.30
C GLU A 311 9.63 24.42 -16.99
N LEU A 312 8.35 24.10 -16.81
CA LEU A 312 7.91 22.73 -16.60
C LEU A 312 8.11 21.85 -17.85
N HIS A 313 7.90 22.41 -19.04
CA HIS A 313 8.10 21.71 -20.33
C HIS A 313 9.58 21.36 -20.53
N ALA A 314 10.48 22.29 -20.18
CA ALA A 314 11.92 22.08 -20.26
C ALA A 314 12.41 20.90 -19.39
N PHE A 315 11.69 20.57 -18.30
CA PHE A 315 11.96 19.39 -17.51
C PHE A 315 11.42 18.10 -18.16
N GLU A 316 10.12 18.06 -18.47
CA GLU A 316 9.50 16.93 -19.19
C GLU A 316 8.18 17.38 -19.85
N PRO A 317 7.87 16.92 -21.08
CA PRO A 317 6.62 17.27 -21.75
C PRO A 317 5.36 16.85 -20.98
N PHE A 318 4.27 17.57 -21.21
CA PHE A 318 2.98 17.38 -20.56
C PHE A 318 1.85 17.87 -21.47
N GLU A 319 0.62 17.53 -21.11
CA GLU A 319 -0.60 17.97 -21.76
C GLU A 319 -1.37 18.94 -20.86
N LEU A 320 -1.80 20.06 -21.44
CA LEU A 320 -2.84 20.91 -20.86
C LEU A 320 -4.20 20.39 -21.34
N VAL A 321 -4.97 19.83 -20.43
CA VAL A 321 -6.31 19.31 -20.72
C VAL A 321 -7.34 20.20 -20.04
N LEU A 322 -8.16 20.86 -20.84
CA LEU A 322 -9.26 21.70 -20.41
C LEU A 322 -10.59 21.01 -20.73
N GLU A 323 -11.39 20.80 -19.70
CA GLU A 323 -12.72 20.23 -19.78
C GLU A 323 -13.73 21.20 -19.17
N GLU A 324 -14.98 21.12 -19.61
CA GLU A 324 -16.09 21.81 -18.95
C GLU A 324 -16.76 20.87 -17.98
N ARG A 325 -16.81 21.26 -16.71
CA ARG A 325 -17.44 20.48 -15.64
C ARG A 325 -18.90 20.90 -15.48
N THR A 326 -19.83 20.01 -15.81
CA THR A 326 -21.26 20.24 -15.68
C THR A 326 -21.85 19.31 -14.64
N GLN A 327 -22.69 19.84 -13.74
CA GLN A 327 -23.35 19.01 -12.75
C GLN A 327 -24.53 18.27 -13.38
N ARG A 328 -24.47 16.93 -13.39
CA ARG A 328 -25.55 16.07 -13.87
C ARG A 328 -26.58 15.80 -12.78
N GLN A 329 -26.12 15.48 -11.58
CA GLN A 329 -26.94 15.23 -10.38
C GLN A 329 -26.17 15.63 -9.11
N ALA A 330 -26.80 15.50 -7.94
CA ALA A 330 -26.12 15.73 -6.66
C ALA A 330 -24.85 14.86 -6.57
N SER A 331 -23.69 15.51 -6.47
CA SER A 331 -22.36 14.87 -6.43
C SER A 331 -21.94 14.09 -7.68
N ILE A 332 -22.67 14.19 -8.80
CA ILE A 332 -22.31 13.56 -10.09
C ILE A 332 -22.08 14.66 -11.13
N TYR A 333 -20.91 14.63 -11.75
CA TYR A 333 -20.45 15.63 -12.71
C TYR A 333 -20.03 14.95 -14.01
N ASP A 334 -20.37 15.58 -15.12
CA ASP A 334 -19.85 15.23 -16.44
C ASP A 334 -18.70 16.19 -16.79
N TYR A 335 -17.70 15.67 -17.50
CA TYR A 335 -16.54 16.42 -17.95
C TYR A 335 -16.49 16.36 -19.47
N THR A 336 -16.75 17.49 -20.13
CA THR A 336 -16.76 17.59 -21.59
C THR A 336 -15.43 18.14 -22.08
N PRO A 337 -14.63 17.38 -22.85
CA PRO A 337 -13.38 17.88 -23.40
C PRO A 337 -13.56 19.13 -24.26
N LYS A 338 -12.70 20.14 -24.06
CA LYS A 338 -12.72 21.39 -24.84
C LYS A 338 -11.41 21.63 -25.57
N ILE A 339 -10.29 21.55 -24.84
CA ILE A 339 -8.95 21.76 -25.40
C ILE A 339 -8.01 20.72 -24.82
N ARG A 340 -7.15 20.17 -25.68
CA ARG A 340 -5.96 19.42 -25.29
C ARG A 340 -4.78 20.01 -26.03
N LEU A 341 -3.76 20.45 -25.30
CA LEU A 341 -2.60 21.14 -25.85
C LEU A 341 -1.31 20.51 -25.31
N HIS A 342 -0.49 19.97 -26.20
CA HIS A 342 0.84 19.50 -25.86
C HIS A 342 1.75 20.68 -25.53
N SER A 343 2.59 20.54 -24.51
CA SER A 343 3.37 21.66 -23.97
C SER A 343 4.43 22.24 -24.91
N SER A 344 4.79 21.56 -26.00
CA SER A 344 5.64 22.15 -27.06
C SER A 344 5.00 23.38 -27.71
N LEU A 345 3.67 23.44 -27.75
CA LEU A 345 2.92 24.60 -28.23
C LEU A 345 2.97 25.80 -27.27
N LEU A 346 3.75 25.73 -26.19
CA LEU A 346 4.02 26.91 -25.36
C LEU A 346 5.16 27.77 -25.93
N ASP A 347 6.08 27.19 -26.70
CA ASP A 347 7.31 27.83 -27.20
C ASP A 347 7.32 28.12 -28.72
N GLU A 348 6.41 27.51 -29.49
CA GLU A 348 6.34 27.68 -30.94
C GLU A 348 5.58 28.96 -31.36
N THR A 349 5.81 29.47 -32.57
CA THR A 349 5.06 30.62 -33.13
C THR A 349 3.57 30.31 -33.33
N ALA A 350 3.21 29.07 -33.63
CA ALA A 350 1.82 28.59 -33.58
C ALA A 350 1.25 28.57 -32.14
N GLY A 351 2.15 28.55 -31.15
CA GLY A 351 1.85 28.49 -29.73
C GLY A 351 1.18 29.74 -29.18
N ASP A 352 1.43 30.93 -29.73
CA ASP A 352 0.74 32.14 -29.30
C ASP A 352 -0.76 32.10 -29.60
N VAL A 353 -1.12 31.58 -30.79
CA VAL A 353 -2.53 31.40 -31.17
C VAL A 353 -3.18 30.33 -30.31
N ALA A 354 -2.50 29.21 -30.09
CA ALA A 354 -2.98 28.11 -29.29
C ALA A 354 -3.17 28.52 -27.81
N TRP A 355 -2.22 29.28 -27.26
CA TRP A 355 -2.30 29.85 -25.92
C TRP A 355 -3.43 30.87 -25.78
N ALA A 356 -3.59 31.77 -26.75
CA ALA A 356 -4.70 32.72 -26.75
C ALA A 356 -6.06 32.01 -26.79
N ALA A 357 -6.20 30.95 -27.60
CA ALA A 357 -7.40 30.12 -27.64
C ALA A 357 -7.66 29.42 -26.30
N PHE A 358 -6.61 28.87 -25.68
CA PHE A 358 -6.69 28.25 -24.36
C PHE A 358 -7.17 29.24 -23.28
N THR A 359 -6.53 30.41 -23.17
CA THR A 359 -6.89 31.40 -22.16
C THR A 359 -8.31 31.94 -22.34
N GLN A 360 -8.72 32.21 -23.59
CA GLN A 360 -10.09 32.61 -23.91
C GLN A 360 -11.12 31.52 -23.57
N ALA A 361 -10.80 30.24 -23.79
CA ALA A 361 -11.68 29.14 -23.41
C ALA A 361 -11.84 29.05 -21.89
N VAL A 362 -10.76 29.12 -21.12
CA VAL A 362 -10.83 29.12 -19.65
C VAL A 362 -11.72 30.26 -19.13
N GLU A 363 -11.59 31.46 -19.70
CA GLU A 363 -12.40 32.61 -19.29
C GLU A 363 -13.90 32.38 -19.53
N ARG A 364 -14.26 31.85 -20.71
CA ARG A 364 -15.65 31.66 -21.17
C ARG A 364 -16.37 30.50 -20.50
N LEU A 365 -15.65 29.44 -20.12
CA LEU A 365 -16.28 28.27 -19.51
C LEU A 365 -16.84 28.60 -18.11
N PRO A 366 -18.06 28.20 -17.75
CA PRO A 366 -18.61 28.44 -16.42
C PRO A 366 -17.78 27.80 -15.30
N LEU A 367 -17.39 26.55 -15.50
CA LEU A 367 -16.56 25.75 -14.57
C LEU A 367 -15.46 25.03 -15.37
N PRO A 368 -14.35 25.73 -15.70
CA PRO A 368 -13.23 25.14 -16.42
C PRO A 368 -12.47 24.18 -15.51
N TYR A 369 -12.49 22.89 -15.82
CA TYR A 369 -11.61 21.92 -15.18
C TYR A 369 -10.29 21.86 -15.94
N LEU A 370 -9.23 22.36 -15.31
CA LEU A 370 -7.88 22.29 -15.86
C LEU A 370 -7.10 21.13 -15.25
N ARG A 371 -6.51 20.31 -16.12
CA ARG A 371 -5.46 19.37 -15.80
C ARG A 371 -4.16 19.71 -16.53
N ILE A 372 -3.06 19.67 -15.79
CA ILE A 372 -1.71 19.70 -16.34
C ILE A 372 -1.15 18.32 -16.11
N GLU A 373 -1.23 17.45 -17.13
CA GLU A 373 -1.04 16.01 -16.95
C GLU A 373 0.12 15.43 -17.75
N ARG A 374 0.78 14.44 -17.16
CA ARG A 374 1.83 13.64 -17.79
C ARG A 374 1.58 12.17 -17.50
N LEU A 375 1.87 11.32 -18.48
CA LEU A 375 1.81 9.87 -18.32
C LEU A 375 3.23 9.32 -18.13
N VAL A 376 3.47 8.68 -16.99
CA VAL A 376 4.64 7.83 -16.80
C VAL A 376 4.25 6.41 -17.17
N ALA A 377 4.79 5.91 -18.29
CA ALA A 377 4.46 4.60 -18.80
C ALA A 377 4.74 3.48 -17.78
N ALA A 378 3.88 2.45 -17.77
CA ALA A 378 4.00 1.29 -16.89
C ALA A 378 5.42 0.67 -16.88
N GLN A 379 6.02 0.52 -18.06
CA GLN A 379 7.38 -0.01 -18.20
C GLN A 379 8.42 0.81 -17.42
N LYS A 380 8.39 2.15 -17.56
CA LYS A 380 9.31 3.05 -16.86
C LYS A 380 9.14 2.98 -15.34
N LEU A 381 7.92 2.77 -14.86
CA LEU A 381 7.63 2.59 -13.44
C LEU A 381 8.20 1.27 -12.91
N MET A 382 8.01 0.16 -13.63
CA MET A 382 8.57 -1.15 -13.26
C MET A 382 10.11 -1.11 -13.27
N GLU A 383 10.72 -0.52 -14.30
CA GLU A 383 12.19 -0.38 -14.39
C GLU A 383 12.78 0.39 -13.21
N ARG A 384 12.09 1.45 -12.75
CA ARG A 384 12.52 2.23 -11.57
C ARG A 384 12.22 1.52 -10.25
N SER A 385 11.23 0.66 -10.22
CA SER A 385 10.87 -0.17 -9.07
C SER A 385 11.93 -1.25 -8.84
N ASN A 386 12.44 -1.86 -9.92
CA ASN A 386 13.43 -2.94 -9.86
C ASN A 386 14.88 -2.47 -9.59
N ARG A 387 15.10 -1.20 -9.21
CA ARG A 387 16.44 -0.70 -8.84
C ARG A 387 16.71 -0.96 -7.36
N ASP A 388 17.98 -0.99 -6.96
CA ASP A 388 18.40 -1.09 -5.56
C ASP A 388 19.20 0.16 -5.14
N PRO A 389 18.65 1.05 -4.29
CA PRO A 389 17.29 1.03 -3.77
C PRO A 389 16.24 1.45 -4.83
N PRO A 390 14.96 1.09 -4.67
CA PRO A 390 13.89 1.47 -5.59
C PRO A 390 13.84 2.99 -5.80
N GLN A 391 13.74 3.42 -7.06
CA GLN A 391 13.82 4.83 -7.47
C GLN A 391 12.46 5.42 -7.88
N VAL A 392 11.38 4.64 -7.79
CA VAL A 392 10.07 5.09 -8.29
C VAL A 392 9.45 6.19 -7.43
N VAL A 393 9.53 6.09 -6.10
CA VAL A 393 9.03 7.13 -5.18
C VAL A 393 9.80 8.44 -5.32
N PRO A 394 11.16 8.46 -5.27
CA PRO A 394 11.92 9.68 -5.52
C PRO A 394 11.62 10.33 -6.87
N TYR A 395 11.50 9.51 -7.93
CA TYR A 395 11.22 10.00 -9.27
C TYR A 395 9.85 10.71 -9.38
N ILE A 396 8.78 10.09 -8.86
CA ILE A 396 7.45 10.71 -8.88
C ILE A 396 7.38 11.93 -7.95
N THR A 397 8.08 11.88 -6.80
CA THR A 397 8.19 13.02 -5.89
C THR A 397 8.84 14.22 -6.57
N GLU A 398 9.94 14.03 -7.29
CA GLU A 398 10.59 15.13 -8.01
C GLU A 398 9.62 15.77 -9.02
N MET A 399 8.89 14.96 -9.79
CA MET A 399 7.91 15.47 -10.76
C MET A 399 6.82 16.32 -10.08
N LEU A 400 6.30 15.85 -8.94
CA LEU A 400 5.32 16.59 -8.14
C LEU A 400 5.92 17.87 -7.54
N LEU A 401 7.17 17.86 -7.10
CA LEU A 401 7.83 19.08 -6.60
C LEU A 401 8.04 20.13 -7.70
N ARG A 402 8.38 19.71 -8.92
CA ARG A 402 8.47 20.62 -10.09
C ARG A 402 7.12 21.24 -10.41
N ASN A 403 6.06 20.44 -10.42
CA ASN A 403 4.70 20.92 -10.60
C ASN A 403 4.24 21.89 -9.50
N HIS A 404 4.83 21.83 -8.29
CA HIS A 404 4.42 22.67 -7.16
C HIS A 404 4.57 24.16 -7.45
N ALA A 405 5.52 24.57 -8.31
CA ALA A 405 5.64 25.97 -8.73
C ALA A 405 4.33 26.48 -9.35
N VAL A 406 3.69 25.67 -10.19
CA VAL A 406 2.40 25.97 -10.81
C VAL A 406 1.26 25.89 -9.80
N VAL A 407 1.27 24.89 -8.91
CA VAL A 407 0.27 24.76 -7.84
C VAL A 407 0.26 26.00 -6.93
N ARG A 408 1.44 26.49 -6.55
CA ARG A 408 1.60 27.69 -5.74
C ARG A 408 1.04 28.90 -6.47
N LEU A 409 1.46 29.14 -7.72
CA LEU A 409 1.00 30.28 -8.52
C LEU A 409 -0.53 30.28 -8.70
N LEU A 410 -1.16 29.12 -8.84
CA LEU A 410 -2.61 28.98 -9.00
C LEU A 410 -3.41 29.07 -7.68
N ASN A 411 -2.73 29.21 -6.54
CA ASN A 411 -3.34 29.35 -5.22
C ASN A 411 -3.04 30.69 -4.53
N GLU A 412 -2.14 31.50 -5.10
CA GLU A 412 -1.90 32.91 -4.75
C GLU A 412 -2.99 33.81 -5.37
#